data_AF-A0A8J7CQN4-F1
#
_entry.id   AF-A0A8J7CQN4-F1
#
_cell.length_a   1.000
_cell.length_b   1.000
_cell.length_c   1.000
_cell.angle_alpha   90.00
_cell.angle_beta   90.00
_cell.angle_gamma   90.00
#
_symmetry.space_group_name_H-M   'P 1'
#
loop_
_entity.id
_entity.type
_entity.pdbx_description
1 polymer ?
#
loop_
_entity_poly.entity_id
_entity_poly.type
_entity_poly.pdbx_seq_one_letter_code
_entity_poly.pdbx_strand_id
1 'polypeptide(L)'
;MEDHLKETGMTPEDFLRELRTKQVFQVADVEFAVMESDGEINVLLKSDKRPITPIDLGVHAEAATAPQTVLLDGKVLDEGLGNLGLSRDWLKTELEKIGVLPENVLIGQVDASGDLYVDLFDDAVQIQAPSTRRLLEAQLQSVEADLLTYELETKDQKAKDLYKRGREEIKTILKELKPYLK
;
A
#
# COMPACT_ATOMS: atom_id res chain seq x y z
N MET A 1 6.22 -20.11 35.12
CA MET A 1 5.61 -20.64 33.89
C MET A 1 4.92 -21.97 34.16
N GLU A 2 5.65 -23.00 34.61
CA GLU A 2 5.06 -24.32 34.85
C GLU A 2 3.88 -24.30 35.83
N ASP A 3 3.99 -23.59 36.96
CA ASP A 3 2.91 -23.49 37.95
C ASP A 3 1.65 -22.82 37.37
N HIS A 4 1.82 -21.73 36.63
CA HIS A 4 0.70 -21.02 35.99
C HIS A 4 0.04 -21.83 34.86
N LEU A 5 0.80 -22.61 34.10
CA LEU A 5 0.24 -23.53 33.10
C LEU A 5 -0.60 -24.64 33.77
N LYS A 6 -0.15 -25.14 34.92
CA LYS A 6 -0.93 -26.11 35.71
C LYS A 6 -2.20 -25.50 36.29
N GLU A 7 -2.13 -24.28 36.82
CA GLU A 7 -3.30 -23.57 37.37
C GLU A 7 -4.38 -23.30 36.30
N THR A 8 -3.96 -23.04 35.07
CA THR A 8 -4.85 -22.76 33.93
C THR A 8 -5.32 -24.03 33.21
N GLY A 9 -4.81 -25.20 33.58
CA GLY A 9 -5.13 -26.47 32.90
C GLY A 9 -4.52 -26.57 31.49
N MET A 10 -3.56 -25.71 31.15
CA MET A 10 -2.93 -25.66 29.84
C MET A 10 -1.67 -26.52 29.79
N THR A 11 -1.55 -27.39 28.79
CA THR A 11 -0.33 -28.17 28.60
C THR A 11 0.77 -27.31 27.95
N PRO A 12 2.06 -27.63 28.13
CA PRO A 12 3.13 -26.95 27.40
C PRO A 12 2.97 -27.05 25.87
N GLU A 13 2.38 -28.12 25.37
CA GLU A 13 2.13 -28.31 23.94
C GLU A 13 1.04 -27.36 23.41
N ASP A 14 -0.01 -27.14 24.21
CA ASP A 14 -1.05 -26.15 23.92
C ASP A 14 -0.49 -24.74 23.95
N PHE A 15 0.32 -24.41 24.97
CA PHE A 15 1.00 -23.11 25.04
C PHE A 15 1.87 -22.86 23.79
N LEU A 16 2.67 -23.83 23.38
CA LEU A 16 3.48 -23.73 22.16
C LEU A 16 2.63 -23.64 20.89
N ARG A 17 1.45 -24.26 20.85
CA ARG A 17 0.50 -24.12 19.75
C ARG A 17 -0.02 -22.69 19.67
N GLU A 18 -0.45 -22.12 20.79
CA GLU A 18 -0.93 -20.74 20.87
C GLU A 18 0.15 -19.73 20.46
N LEU A 19 1.39 -19.91 20.92
CA LEU A 19 2.51 -19.08 20.47
C LEU A 19 2.67 -19.12 18.93
N ARG A 20 2.59 -20.30 18.31
CA ARG A 20 2.70 -20.44 16.85
C ARG A 20 1.53 -19.82 16.10
N THR A 21 0.32 -19.89 16.62
CA THR A 21 -0.85 -19.17 16.07
C THR A 21 -0.58 -17.67 16.02
N LYS A 22 0.19 -17.15 16.98
CA LYS A 22 0.66 -15.76 17.03
C LYS A 22 2.02 -15.53 16.35
N GLN A 23 2.44 -16.44 15.47
CA GLN A 23 3.69 -16.40 14.70
C GLN A 23 4.98 -16.42 15.55
N VAL A 24 4.91 -16.87 16.82
CA VAL A 24 6.06 -17.01 17.71
C VAL A 24 6.47 -18.48 17.81
N PHE A 25 7.62 -18.84 17.25
CA PHE A 25 8.08 -20.23 17.18
C PHE A 25 9.08 -20.60 18.30
N GLN A 26 9.74 -19.62 18.91
CA GLN A 26 10.70 -19.85 19.99
C GLN A 26 10.23 -19.17 21.27
N VAL A 27 10.12 -19.93 22.35
CA VAL A 27 9.82 -19.39 23.69
C VAL A 27 10.90 -18.38 24.13
N ALA A 28 12.13 -18.55 23.66
CA ALA A 28 13.23 -17.64 23.95
C ALA A 28 13.06 -16.22 23.38
N ASP A 29 12.19 -16.04 22.38
CA ASP A 29 11.88 -14.74 21.78
C ASP A 29 10.78 -13.98 22.55
N VAL A 30 10.13 -14.63 23.51
CA VAL A 30 9.06 -14.06 24.35
C VAL A 30 9.66 -13.33 25.55
N GLU A 31 9.25 -12.08 25.76
CA GLU A 31 9.53 -11.32 26.98
C GLU A 31 8.44 -11.60 28.02
N PHE A 32 7.18 -11.56 27.60
CA PHE A 32 6.03 -11.79 28.48
C PHE A 32 4.87 -12.44 27.73
N ALA A 33 4.10 -13.28 28.41
CA ALA A 33 2.87 -13.87 27.88
C ALA A 33 1.78 -13.81 28.96
N VAL A 34 0.58 -13.39 28.57
CA VAL A 34 -0.60 -13.24 29.42
C VAL A 34 -1.72 -14.09 28.86
N MET A 35 -2.44 -14.80 29.74
CA MET A 35 -3.71 -15.41 29.38
C MET A 35 -4.85 -14.47 29.79
N GLU A 36 -5.68 -14.09 28.82
CA GLU A 36 -6.87 -13.27 29.02
C GLU A 36 -8.02 -14.10 29.60
N SER A 37 -9.10 -13.44 30.03
CA SER A 37 -10.26 -14.10 30.68
C SER A 37 -11.02 -15.08 29.77
N ASP A 38 -10.90 -14.93 28.46
CA ASP A 38 -11.48 -15.83 27.45
C ASP A 38 -10.57 -17.03 27.11
N GLY A 39 -9.37 -17.09 27.70
CA GLY A 39 -8.38 -18.13 27.46
C GLY A 39 -7.40 -17.80 26.33
N GLU A 40 -7.51 -16.65 25.66
CA GLU A 40 -6.53 -16.24 24.65
C GLU A 40 -5.19 -15.87 25.28
N ILE A 41 -4.09 -16.23 24.61
CA ILE A 41 -2.74 -15.87 25.07
C ILE A 41 -2.24 -14.66 24.30
N ASN A 42 -1.99 -13.54 24.95
CA ASN A 42 -1.30 -12.39 24.36
C ASN A 42 0.20 -12.43 24.68
N VAL A 43 1.03 -12.11 23.70
CA VAL A 43 2.48 -12.29 23.76
C VAL A 43 3.18 -10.98 23.46
N LEU A 44 4.09 -10.58 24.33
CA LEU A 44 5.04 -9.51 24.10
C LEU A 44 6.39 -10.13 23.74
N LEU A 45 6.88 -9.82 22.54
CA LEU A 45 8.21 -10.21 22.09
C LEU A 45 9.28 -9.34 22.75
N LYS A 46 10.49 -9.90 22.87
CA LYS A 46 11.69 -9.14 23.24
C LYS A 46 11.92 -7.97 22.28
N SER A 47 12.51 -6.90 22.80
CA SER A 47 12.71 -5.65 22.06
C SER A 47 13.50 -5.82 20.75
N ASP A 48 14.40 -6.79 20.68
CA ASP A 48 15.20 -7.12 19.49
C ASP A 48 14.53 -8.15 18.55
N LYS A 49 13.38 -8.70 18.95
CA LYS A 49 12.60 -9.70 18.19
C LYS A 49 11.29 -9.17 17.63
N ARG A 50 10.80 -8.04 18.14
CA ARG A 50 9.58 -7.39 17.63
C ARG A 50 9.80 -6.83 16.21
N PRO A 51 8.75 -6.77 15.36
CA PRO A 51 8.83 -6.10 14.07
C PRO A 51 9.23 -4.62 14.20
N ILE A 52 9.97 -4.11 13.20
CA ILE A 52 10.33 -2.70 13.11
C ILE A 52 9.09 -1.86 12.80
N THR A 53 8.89 -0.78 13.54
CA THR A 53 7.86 0.22 13.25
C THR A 53 8.44 1.40 12.45
N PRO A 54 7.62 2.17 11.71
CA PRO A 54 8.08 3.40 11.05
C PRO A 54 8.79 4.37 11.99
N ILE A 55 8.33 4.47 13.25
CA ILE A 55 8.94 5.33 14.28
C ILE A 55 10.35 4.87 14.64
N ASP A 56 10.61 3.55 14.71
CA ASP A 56 11.95 3.02 14.96
C ASP A 56 12.94 3.42 13.84
N LEU A 57 12.43 3.70 12.63
CA LEU A 57 13.21 4.17 11.48
C LEU A 57 13.30 5.71 11.36
N GLY A 58 12.64 6.46 12.25
CA GLY A 58 12.52 7.91 12.14
C GLY A 58 11.66 8.36 10.96
N VAL A 59 10.78 7.49 10.46
CA VAL A 59 9.86 7.76 9.35
C VAL A 59 8.46 7.99 9.89
N HIS A 60 7.81 9.08 9.47
CA HIS A 60 6.39 9.26 9.70
C HIS A 60 5.60 8.48 8.65
N ALA A 61 4.89 7.44 9.09
CA ALA A 61 3.88 6.80 8.26
C ALA A 61 2.61 7.65 8.26
N GLU A 62 2.06 7.91 7.08
CA GLU A 62 0.75 8.54 6.96
C GLU A 62 -0.33 7.61 7.51
N ALA A 63 -1.45 8.21 7.95
CA ALA A 63 -2.59 7.43 8.41
C ALA A 63 -3.08 6.55 7.25
N ALA A 64 -2.97 5.23 7.43
CA ALA A 64 -3.50 4.29 6.46
C ALA A 64 -5.02 4.47 6.41
N THR A 65 -5.52 4.90 5.25
CA THR A 65 -6.97 4.91 4.99
C THR A 65 -7.33 3.55 4.41
N ALA A 66 -8.32 2.89 5.00
CA ALA A 66 -8.79 1.61 4.50
C ALA A 66 -9.32 1.78 3.07
N PRO A 67 -8.99 0.86 2.15
CA PRO A 67 -9.54 0.91 0.80
C PRO A 67 -11.07 0.87 0.85
N GLN A 68 -11.72 1.61 -0.04
CA GLN A 68 -13.17 1.63 -0.17
C GLN A 68 -13.60 0.69 -1.29
N THR A 69 -14.55 -0.20 -0.99
CA THR A 69 -15.20 -0.99 -2.04
C THR A 69 -16.17 -0.09 -2.82
N VAL A 70 -15.90 0.08 -4.11
CA VAL A 70 -16.70 0.91 -5.03
C VAL A 70 -17.52 0.07 -6.00
N LEU A 71 -17.21 -1.22 -6.12
CA LEU A 71 -17.94 -2.17 -6.95
C LEU A 71 -17.97 -3.53 -6.24
N LEU A 72 -19.15 -4.15 -6.19
CA LEU A 72 -19.33 -5.48 -5.63
C LEU A 72 -20.42 -6.23 -6.41
N ASP A 73 -20.13 -7.46 -6.81
CA ASP A 73 -21.03 -8.33 -7.58
C ASP A 73 -21.64 -7.63 -8.80
N GLY A 74 -20.81 -6.96 -9.58
CA GLY A 74 -21.22 -6.22 -10.76
C GLY A 74 -21.97 -4.89 -10.49
N LYS A 75 -22.16 -4.51 -9.23
CA LYS A 75 -22.92 -3.30 -8.84
C LYS A 75 -22.02 -2.22 -8.28
N VAL A 76 -22.23 -1.00 -8.74
CA VAL A 76 -21.53 0.19 -8.23
C VAL A 76 -22.07 0.57 -6.85
N LEU A 77 -21.17 0.79 -5.89
CA LEU A 77 -21.45 1.25 -4.54
C LEU A 77 -21.13 2.74 -4.42
N ASP A 78 -22.18 3.57 -4.50
CA ASP A 78 -22.02 5.04 -4.46
C ASP A 78 -21.45 5.56 -3.15
N GLU A 79 -21.70 4.88 -2.04
CA GLU A 79 -21.18 5.27 -0.73
C GLU A 79 -19.64 5.20 -0.71
N GLY A 80 -19.07 4.10 -1.23
CA GLY A 80 -17.61 3.94 -1.33
C GLY A 80 -16.98 5.01 -2.23
N LEU A 81 -17.64 5.34 -3.34
CA LEU A 81 -17.20 6.44 -4.23
C LEU A 81 -17.30 7.80 -3.53
N GLY A 82 -18.42 8.06 -2.86
CA GLY A 82 -18.68 9.31 -2.15
C GLY A 82 -17.70 9.57 -1.01
N ASN A 83 -17.32 8.53 -0.27
CA ASN A 83 -16.31 8.61 0.79
C ASN A 83 -14.93 9.04 0.27
N LEU A 84 -14.62 8.75 -0.99
CA LEU A 84 -13.38 9.16 -1.67
C LEU A 84 -13.54 10.42 -2.52
N GLY A 85 -14.75 11.01 -2.57
CA GLY A 85 -15.05 12.14 -3.45
C GLY A 85 -14.99 11.79 -4.95
N LEU A 86 -15.13 10.52 -5.30
CA LEU A 86 -15.07 10.02 -6.67
C LEU A 86 -16.47 9.94 -7.28
N SER A 87 -16.55 10.05 -8.61
CA SER A 87 -17.81 9.95 -9.35
C SER A 87 -17.95 8.59 -10.03
N ARG A 88 -19.19 8.25 -10.44
CA ARG A 88 -19.43 7.09 -11.31
C ARG A 88 -18.71 7.20 -12.65
N ASP A 89 -18.57 8.41 -13.18
CA ASP A 89 -17.86 8.66 -14.44
C ASP A 89 -16.36 8.36 -14.31
N TRP A 90 -15.77 8.67 -13.15
CA TRP A 90 -14.41 8.27 -12.83
C TRP A 90 -14.26 6.74 -12.85
N LEU A 91 -15.14 6.02 -12.15
CA LEU A 91 -15.11 4.56 -12.10
C LEU A 91 -15.25 3.95 -13.49
N LYS A 92 -16.17 4.47 -14.30
CA LYS A 92 -16.35 4.06 -15.69
C LYS A 92 -15.06 4.26 -16.51
N THR A 93 -14.41 5.42 -16.36
CA THR A 93 -13.16 5.73 -17.06
C THR A 93 -12.05 4.76 -16.65
N GLU A 94 -11.91 4.44 -15.36
CA GLU A 94 -10.90 3.48 -14.91
C GLU A 94 -11.16 2.06 -15.42
N LEU A 95 -12.42 1.60 -15.40
CA LEU A 95 -12.80 0.30 -15.96
C LEU A 95 -12.57 0.23 -17.48
N GLU A 96 -12.82 1.33 -18.21
CA GLU A 96 -12.54 1.42 -19.66
C GLU A 96 -11.04 1.30 -19.97
N LYS A 97 -10.16 1.87 -19.15
CA LYS A 97 -8.70 1.76 -19.35
C LYS A 97 -8.20 0.32 -19.32
N ILE A 98 -8.85 -0.52 -18.51
CA ILE A 98 -8.54 -1.95 -18.39
C ILE A 98 -9.45 -2.84 -19.25
N GLY A 99 -10.39 -2.24 -20.01
CA GLY A 99 -11.28 -2.96 -20.93
C GLY A 99 -12.33 -3.83 -20.24
N VAL A 100 -12.73 -3.50 -19.02
CA VAL A 100 -13.65 -4.28 -18.20
C VAL A 100 -15.00 -3.60 -18.10
N LEU A 101 -16.08 -4.38 -18.16
CA LEU A 101 -17.43 -3.90 -17.86
C LEU A 101 -17.76 -4.11 -16.37
N PRO A 102 -18.51 -3.19 -15.73
CA PRO A 102 -18.88 -3.33 -14.33
C PRO A 102 -19.47 -4.70 -13.99
N GLU A 103 -20.37 -5.24 -14.81
CA GLU A 103 -21.02 -6.55 -14.59
C GLU A 103 -20.07 -7.74 -14.51
N ASN A 104 -18.83 -7.62 -15.02
CA ASN A 104 -17.84 -8.71 -15.00
C ASN A 104 -16.95 -8.67 -13.75
N VAL A 105 -17.11 -7.67 -12.89
CA VAL A 105 -16.29 -7.46 -11.69
C VAL A 105 -16.96 -8.07 -10.47
N LEU A 106 -16.24 -8.96 -9.78
CA LEU A 106 -16.65 -9.52 -8.49
C LEU A 106 -16.47 -8.49 -7.38
N ILE A 107 -15.27 -7.89 -7.29
CA ILE A 107 -14.97 -6.84 -6.32
C ILE A 107 -14.07 -5.77 -6.95
N GLY A 108 -14.40 -4.50 -6.69
CA GLY A 108 -13.60 -3.35 -7.07
C GLY A 108 -13.33 -2.47 -5.84
N GLN A 109 -12.06 -2.26 -5.53
CA GLN A 109 -11.62 -1.45 -4.40
C GLN A 109 -10.70 -0.32 -4.85
N VAL A 110 -10.85 0.84 -4.22
CA VAL A 110 -9.98 1.99 -4.43
C VAL A 110 -9.22 2.26 -3.13
N ASP A 111 -7.91 2.32 -3.25
CA ASP A 111 -7.05 2.61 -2.10
C ASP A 111 -6.94 4.12 -1.84
N ALA A 112 -6.18 4.50 -0.80
CA ALA A 112 -5.92 5.90 -0.47
C ALA A 112 -5.15 6.66 -1.58
N SER A 113 -4.51 5.93 -2.49
CA SER A 113 -3.77 6.46 -3.63
C SER A 113 -4.69 6.85 -4.79
N GLY A 114 -5.94 6.40 -4.77
CA GLY A 114 -6.87 6.52 -5.88
C GLY A 114 -6.68 5.43 -6.94
N ASP A 115 -5.91 4.38 -6.66
CA ASP A 115 -5.70 3.28 -7.58
C ASP A 115 -6.87 2.26 -7.47
N LEU A 116 -7.49 1.93 -8.60
CA LEU A 116 -8.58 0.95 -8.68
C LEU A 116 -8.03 -0.47 -8.86
N TYR A 117 -8.28 -1.33 -7.89
CA TYR A 117 -8.04 -2.76 -7.97
C TYR A 117 -9.35 -3.48 -8.25
N VAL A 118 -9.34 -4.40 -9.20
CA VAL A 118 -10.52 -5.17 -9.58
C VAL A 118 -10.18 -6.65 -9.64
N ASP A 119 -11.10 -7.43 -9.11
CA ASP A 119 -11.15 -8.88 -9.26
C ASP A 119 -12.35 -9.23 -10.13
N LEU A 120 -12.15 -10.10 -11.10
CA LEU A 120 -13.19 -10.47 -12.06
C LEU A 120 -13.87 -11.77 -11.64
N PHE A 121 -15.08 -12.00 -12.14
CA PHE A 121 -15.71 -13.31 -12.04
C PHE A 121 -14.99 -14.41 -12.85
N ASP A 122 -14.22 -14.01 -13.86
CA ASP A 122 -13.43 -14.93 -14.68
C ASP A 122 -11.97 -14.93 -14.22
N ASP A 123 -11.61 -15.94 -13.42
CA ASP A 123 -10.26 -16.14 -12.88
C ASP A 123 -9.19 -16.34 -13.96
N ALA A 124 -9.58 -16.65 -15.21
CA ALA A 124 -8.64 -16.80 -16.31
C ALA A 124 -8.12 -15.45 -16.84
N VAL A 125 -8.81 -14.35 -16.53
CA VAL A 125 -8.45 -13.00 -16.98
C VAL A 125 -7.61 -12.31 -15.90
N GLN A 126 -6.30 -12.24 -16.13
CA GLN A 126 -5.42 -11.49 -15.25
C GLN A 126 -5.39 -10.01 -15.64
N ILE A 127 -5.83 -9.15 -14.72
CA ILE A 127 -5.71 -7.71 -14.83
C ILE A 127 -4.38 -7.28 -14.24
N GLN A 128 -3.64 -6.45 -14.98
CA GLN A 128 -2.41 -5.86 -14.46
C GLN A 128 -2.76 -4.82 -13.39
N ALA A 129 -2.08 -4.90 -12.25
CA ALA A 129 -2.26 -3.93 -11.17
C ALA A 129 -1.99 -2.49 -11.65
N PRO A 130 -2.66 -1.49 -11.05
CA PRO A 130 -2.43 -0.08 -11.35
C PRO A 130 -0.94 0.27 -11.30
N SER A 131 -0.43 0.83 -12.38
CA SER A 131 0.97 1.26 -12.50
C SER A 131 1.12 2.77 -12.48
N THR A 132 0.09 3.50 -12.03
CA THR A 132 -0.04 4.96 -12.11
C THR A 132 1.18 5.69 -11.57
N ARG A 133 1.67 5.32 -10.38
CA ARG A 133 2.86 5.91 -9.76
C ARG A 133 4.15 5.64 -10.54
N ARG A 134 4.31 4.41 -11.02
CA ARG A 134 5.44 4.00 -11.89
C ARG A 134 5.44 4.77 -13.20
N LEU A 135 4.26 4.94 -13.80
CA LEU A 135 4.09 5.67 -15.05
C LEU A 135 4.34 7.16 -14.83
N LEU A 136 3.85 7.74 -13.73
CA LEU A 136 4.10 9.13 -13.37
C LEU A 136 5.61 9.38 -13.17
N GLU A 137 6.31 8.50 -12.46
CA GLU A 137 7.77 8.59 -12.30
C GLU A 137 8.48 8.55 -13.66
N ALA A 138 8.12 7.59 -14.52
CA ALA A 138 8.70 7.46 -15.86
C ALA A 138 8.43 8.69 -16.75
N GLN A 139 7.22 9.25 -16.68
CA GLN A 139 6.86 10.47 -17.41
C GLN A 139 7.65 11.67 -16.93
N LEU A 140 7.78 11.87 -15.61
CA LEU A 140 8.58 12.96 -15.06
C LEU A 140 10.06 12.84 -15.43
N GLN A 141 10.61 11.61 -15.43
CA GLN A 141 11.98 11.34 -15.90
C GLN A 141 12.12 11.62 -17.40
N SER A 142 11.12 11.26 -18.22
CA SER A 142 11.11 11.57 -19.65
C SER A 142 11.15 13.08 -19.89
N VAL A 143 10.31 13.85 -19.19
CA VAL A 143 10.30 15.32 -19.32
C VAL A 143 11.64 15.92 -18.89
N GLU A 144 12.27 15.41 -17.82
CA GLU A 144 13.60 15.87 -17.39
C GLU A 144 14.67 15.66 -18.48
N ALA A 145 14.65 14.50 -19.14
CA ALA A 145 15.57 14.16 -20.23
C ALA A 145 15.31 15.01 -21.49
N ASP A 146 14.05 15.26 -21.83
CA ASP A 146 13.67 16.12 -22.96
C ASP A 146 14.17 17.56 -22.73
N LEU A 147 13.98 18.11 -21.52
CA LEU A 147 14.47 19.44 -21.17
C LEU A 147 15.99 19.54 -21.24
N LEU A 148 16.72 18.50 -20.83
CA LEU A 148 18.18 18.45 -21.00
C LEU A 148 18.55 18.47 -22.49
N THR A 149 17.85 17.70 -23.31
CA THR A 149 18.09 17.67 -24.76
C THR A 149 17.88 19.05 -25.37
N TYR A 150 16.77 19.72 -25.05
CA TYR A 150 16.49 21.08 -25.53
C TYR A 150 17.50 22.12 -25.02
N GLU A 151 17.98 22.00 -23.77
CA GLU A 151 19.05 22.84 -23.21
C GLU A 151 20.36 22.71 -24.00
N LEU A 152 20.69 21.49 -24.46
CA LEU A 152 21.92 21.20 -25.20
C LEU A 152 21.84 21.60 -26.67
N GLU A 153 20.66 21.48 -27.29
CA GLU A 153 20.47 21.74 -28.72
C GLU A 153 20.19 23.21 -29.04
N THR A 154 19.60 23.96 -28.11
CA THR A 154 19.23 25.36 -28.35
C THR A 154 20.45 26.28 -28.44
N LYS A 155 20.42 27.21 -29.40
CA LYS A 155 21.43 28.27 -29.59
C LYS A 155 21.05 29.58 -28.89
N ASP A 156 19.79 29.72 -28.46
CA ASP A 156 19.31 30.89 -27.73
C ASP A 156 19.61 30.75 -26.23
N GLN A 157 20.42 31.67 -25.70
CA GLN A 157 20.80 31.68 -24.29
C GLN A 157 19.61 31.82 -23.35
N LYS A 158 18.56 32.57 -23.73
CA LYS A 158 17.37 32.73 -22.89
C LYS A 158 16.57 31.42 -22.80
N ALA A 159 16.42 30.72 -23.93
CA ALA A 159 15.75 29.43 -23.97
C ALA A 159 16.56 28.38 -23.17
N LYS A 160 17.88 28.42 -23.27
CA LYS A 160 18.77 27.56 -22.48
C LYS A 160 18.57 27.72 -20.98
N ASP A 161 18.54 28.96 -20.50
CA ASP A 161 18.32 29.27 -19.08
C ASP A 161 16.91 28.85 -18.62
N LEU A 162 15.91 28.94 -19.50
CA LEU A 162 14.54 28.49 -19.23
C LEU A 162 14.47 26.96 -19.08
N TYR A 163 14.99 26.19 -20.04
CA TYR A 163 14.98 24.73 -19.97
C TYR A 163 15.78 24.19 -18.79
N LYS A 164 16.94 24.80 -18.51
CA LYS A 164 17.74 24.49 -17.33
C LYS A 164 16.95 24.66 -16.05
N ARG A 165 16.20 25.76 -15.91
CA ARG A 165 15.38 26.02 -14.72
C ARG A 165 14.28 24.97 -14.56
N GLY A 166 13.52 24.71 -15.63
CA GLY A 166 12.48 23.69 -15.61
C GLY A 166 13.02 22.29 -15.27
N ARG A 167 14.22 21.96 -15.77
CA ARG A 167 14.90 20.70 -15.45
C ARG A 167 15.24 20.57 -13.97
N GLU A 168 15.76 21.63 -13.34
CA GLU A 168 16.06 21.64 -11.91
C GLU A 168 14.79 21.61 -11.03
N GLU A 169 13.71 22.27 -11.46
CA GLU A 169 12.40 22.19 -10.80
C GLU A 169 11.87 20.76 -10.81
N ILE A 170 11.86 20.09 -11.97
CA ILE A 170 11.42 18.68 -12.08
C ILE A 170 12.30 17.75 -11.25
N LYS A 171 13.63 17.95 -11.22
CA LYS A 171 14.53 17.18 -10.35
C LYS A 171 14.19 17.32 -8.88
N THR A 172 13.85 18.54 -8.45
CA THR A 172 13.46 18.81 -7.06
C THR A 172 12.17 18.09 -6.72
N ILE A 173 11.16 18.20 -7.60
CA ILE A 173 9.88 17.50 -7.47
C ILE A 173 10.08 15.98 -7.41
N LEU A 174 10.88 15.40 -8.31
CA LEU A 174 11.18 13.96 -8.31
C LEU A 174 11.86 13.52 -7.01
N LYS A 175 12.74 14.33 -6.43
CA LYS A 175 13.40 14.02 -5.16
C LYS A 175 12.41 14.04 -3.98
N GLU A 176 11.49 15.00 -3.97
CA GLU A 176 10.46 15.12 -2.94
C GLU A 176 9.38 14.03 -3.06
N LEU A 177 9.01 13.66 -4.29
CA LEU A 177 8.01 12.63 -4.56
C LEU A 177 8.55 11.20 -4.46
N LYS A 178 9.88 11.01 -4.46
CA LYS A 178 10.53 9.68 -4.40
C LYS A 178 10.02 8.74 -3.31
N PRO A 179 9.68 9.19 -2.09
CA PRO A 179 9.09 8.32 -1.07
C PRO A 179 7.69 7.80 -1.43
N TYR A 180 6.96 8.50 -2.29
CA TYR A 180 5.56 8.24 -2.64
C TYR A 180 5.37 7.55 -3.99
N LEU A 181 6.42 7.48 -4.83
CA LEU A 181 6.37 6.88 -6.17
C LEU A 181 6.76 5.39 -6.22
N LYS A 182 7.15 4.79 -5.08
CA LYS A 182 7.58 3.38 -4.97
C LYS A 182 6.44 2.39 -4.88
#